data_AF-A0A5C8L644-F1
#
_entry.id   AF-A0A5C8L644-F1
#
_cell.length_a   1.000
_cell.length_b   1.000
_cell.length_c   1.000
_cell.angle_alpha   90.00
_cell.angle_beta   90.00
_cell.angle_gamma   90.00
#
_symmetry.space_group_name_H-M   'P 1'
#
loop_
_entity.id
_entity.type
_entity.pdbx_description
1 polymer ?
#
loop_
_entity_poly.entity_id
_entity_poly.type
_entity_poly.pdbx_seq_one_letter_code
_entity_poly.pdbx_strand_id
1 'polypeptide(L)'
;MKTKKDHWRKKSYQKVNLETKLLVVDQILTGHISSTQASKKYDVPRTTITYWLTKYSTLVQQSNGMSKNDEIKKLKEKIEELEFQKD
;
A
#
# COMPACT_ATOMS: atom_id res chain seq x y z
N MET A 1 -33.75 -35.20 0.89
CA MET A 1 -32.35 -35.50 1.27
C MET A 1 -31.77 -34.31 2.01
N LYS A 2 -31.35 -34.46 3.27
CA LYS A 2 -30.64 -33.40 4.00
C LYS A 2 -29.21 -33.34 3.45
N THR A 3 -28.81 -32.23 2.85
CA THR A 3 -27.43 -32.01 2.40
C THR A 3 -26.52 -32.06 3.62
N LYS A 4 -25.56 -33.00 3.63
CA LYS A 4 -24.55 -33.07 4.68
C LYS A 4 -23.72 -31.79 4.59
N LYS A 5 -23.76 -30.96 5.63
CA LYS A 5 -22.91 -29.77 5.73
C LYS A 5 -21.47 -30.27 5.79
N ASP A 6 -20.72 -30.11 4.70
CA ASP A 6 -19.28 -30.34 4.71
C ASP A 6 -18.70 -29.60 5.91
N HIS A 7 -18.02 -30.34 6.78
CA HIS A 7 -17.37 -29.77 7.96
C HIS A 7 -16.46 -28.66 7.46
N TRP A 8 -16.70 -27.43 7.93
CA TRP A 8 -16.01 -26.21 7.52
C TRP A 8 -14.51 -26.46 7.54
N ARG A 9 -13.92 -26.77 6.38
CA ARG A 9 -12.49 -27.05 6.30
C ARG A 9 -11.79 -25.74 6.67
N LYS A 10 -11.02 -25.77 7.76
CA LYS A 10 -10.23 -24.61 8.17
C LYS A 10 -9.32 -24.25 6.99
N LYS A 11 -9.34 -22.99 6.55
CA LYS A 11 -8.39 -22.50 5.55
C LYS A 11 -6.98 -22.79 6.08
N SER A 12 -6.16 -23.47 5.28
CA SER A 12 -4.76 -23.69 5.62
C SER A 12 -4.05 -22.35 5.71
N TYR A 13 -3.18 -22.18 6.69
CA TYR A 13 -2.40 -20.96 6.85
C TYR A 13 -1.56 -20.70 5.59
N GLN A 14 -1.84 -19.60 4.89
CA GLN A 14 -1.01 -19.12 3.80
C GLN A 14 -0.20 -17.93 4.27
N LYS A 15 1.12 -18.09 4.29
CA LYS A 15 2.03 -17.03 4.69
C LYS A 15 2.11 -15.99 3.58
N VAL A 16 1.69 -14.78 3.88
CA VAL A 16 1.78 -13.65 2.95
C VAL A 16 3.20 -13.07 2.99
N ASN A 17 3.80 -12.89 1.81
CA ASN A 17 5.13 -12.29 1.63
C ASN A 17 5.14 -10.81 2.05
N LEU A 18 6.31 -10.30 2.44
CA LEU A 18 6.46 -8.90 2.87
C LEU A 18 6.11 -7.90 1.75
N GLU A 19 6.57 -8.18 0.54
CA GLU A 19 6.31 -7.36 -0.66
C GLU A 19 4.81 -7.14 -0.88
N THR A 20 4.01 -8.22 -0.79
CA THR A 20 2.55 -8.12 -0.91
C THR A 20 1.94 -7.25 0.18
N LYS A 21 2.46 -7.31 1.41
CA LYS A 21 1.96 -6.46 2.51
C LYS A 21 2.23 -4.98 2.23
N LEU A 22 3.43 -4.65 1.75
CA LEU A 22 3.81 -3.28 1.41
C LEU A 22 2.97 -2.76 0.24
N LEU A 23 2.77 -3.57 -0.81
CA LEU A 23 1.92 -3.22 -1.95
C LEU A 23 0.47 -2.95 -1.55
N VAL A 24 -0.11 -3.79 -0.67
CA VAL A 24 -1.47 -3.59 -0.16
C VAL A 24 -1.57 -2.27 0.62
N VAL A 25 -0.58 -1.99 1.48
CA VAL A 25 -0.54 -0.76 2.27
C VAL A 25 -0.41 0.47 1.38
N ASP A 26 0.49 0.45 0.39
CA ASP A 26 0.69 1.54 -0.54
C ASP A 26 -0.56 1.85 -1.38
N GLN A 27 -1.24 0.81 -1.90
CA GLN A 27 -2.50 0.98 -2.64
C GLN A 27 -3.61 1.61 -1.78
N ILE A 28 -3.65 1.31 -0.48
CA ILE A 28 -4.60 1.90 0.45
C ILE A 28 -4.24 3.35 0.78
N LEU A 29 -2.96 3.63 1.08
CA LEU A 29 -2.50 4.98 1.43
C LEU A 29 -2.61 5.96 0.26
N THR A 30 -2.35 5.48 -0.96
CA THR A 30 -2.52 6.28 -2.18
C THR A 30 -4.00 6.46 -2.56
N GLY A 31 -4.91 5.68 -1.93
CA GLY A 31 -6.35 5.79 -2.14
C GLY A 31 -6.90 5.03 -3.35
N HIS A 32 -6.09 4.18 -3.99
CA HIS A 32 -6.54 3.35 -5.12
C HIS A 32 -7.57 2.29 -4.70
N ILE A 33 -7.44 1.74 -3.50
CA ILE A 33 -8.38 0.76 -2.95
C ILE A 33 -8.69 1.07 -1.48
N SER A 34 -9.90 0.77 -1.04
CA SER A 34 -10.25 0.82 0.38
C SER A 34 -9.78 -0.42 1.13
N SER A 35 -9.60 -0.34 2.45
CA SER A 35 -9.27 -1.51 3.29
C SER A 35 -10.31 -2.64 3.17
N THR A 36 -11.57 -2.29 2.94
CA THR A 36 -12.66 -3.27 2.70
C THR A 36 -12.50 -3.96 1.36
N GLN A 37 -12.11 -3.21 0.32
CA GLN A 37 -11.87 -3.78 -1.00
C GLN A 37 -10.60 -4.64 -1.02
N ALA A 38 -9.53 -4.20 -0.35
CA ALA A 38 -8.31 -4.99 -0.16
C ALA A 38 -8.59 -6.31 0.57
N SER A 39 -9.43 -6.29 1.60
CA SER A 39 -9.81 -7.49 2.34
C SER A 39 -10.45 -8.56 1.45
N LYS A 40 -11.36 -8.13 0.55
CA LYS A 40 -12.01 -9.02 -0.41
C LYS A 40 -11.05 -9.48 -1.51
N LYS A 41 -10.22 -8.57 -2.04
CA LYS A 41 -9.30 -8.84 -3.15
C LYS A 41 -8.19 -9.82 -2.80
N TYR A 42 -7.62 -9.68 -1.60
CA TYR A 42 -6.48 -10.50 -1.15
C TYR A 42 -6.91 -11.64 -0.22
N ASP A 43 -8.21 -11.78 0.07
CA ASP A 43 -8.75 -12.76 1.04
C ASP A 43 -8.09 -12.66 2.43
N VAL A 44 -7.77 -11.42 2.83
CA VAL A 44 -7.13 -11.10 4.10
C VAL A 44 -8.15 -10.44 5.02
N PRO A 45 -8.27 -10.83 6.30
CA PRO A 45 -9.16 -10.16 7.24
C PRO A 45 -8.84 -8.67 7.37
N ARG A 46 -9.88 -7.82 7.48
CA ARG A 46 -9.72 -6.37 7.67
C ARG A 46 -8.81 -6.03 8.85
N THR A 47 -8.88 -6.80 9.94
CA THR A 47 -8.02 -6.62 11.12
C THR A 47 -6.54 -6.81 10.80
N THR A 48 -6.20 -7.77 9.95
CA THR A 48 -4.84 -8.01 9.47
C THR A 48 -4.37 -6.87 8.57
N ILE A 49 -5.25 -6.30 7.73
CA ILE A 49 -4.94 -5.12 6.93
C ILE A 49 -4.70 -3.90 7.82
N THR A 50 -5.53 -3.68 8.84
CA THR A 50 -5.32 -2.61 9.83
C THR A 50 -3.97 -2.78 10.53
N TYR A 51 -3.60 -4.01 10.89
CA TYR A 51 -2.28 -4.28 11.47
C TYR A 51 -1.13 -3.99 10.48
N TRP A 52 -1.30 -4.28 9.20
CA TRP A 52 -0.30 -3.92 8.19
C TRP A 52 -0.19 -2.40 8.01
N LEU A 53 -1.31 -1.68 8.02
CA LEU A 53 -1.32 -0.23 7.96
C LEU A 53 -0.56 0.38 9.14
N THR A 54 -0.83 -0.05 10.37
CA THR A 54 -0.12 0.50 11.54
C THR A 54 1.38 0.18 11.53
N LYS A 55 1.75 -1.01 11.03
CA LYS A 55 3.15 -1.45 11.04
C LYS A 55 3.99 -0.92 9.88
N TYR A 56 3.40 -0.77 8.71
CA TYR A 56 4.13 -0.47 7.47
C TYR A 56 3.82 0.91 6.87
N SER A 57 2.85 1.66 7.41
CA SER A 57 2.52 3.01 6.92
C SER A 57 3.74 3.93 6.89
N THR A 58 4.47 4.01 8.01
CA THR A 58 5.63 4.90 8.14
C THR A 58 6.74 4.52 7.16
N LEU A 59 6.90 3.22 6.89
CA LEU A 59 7.94 2.72 5.99
C LEU A 59 7.70 3.18 4.55
N VAL A 60 6.44 3.06 4.08
CA VAL A 60 6.00 3.51 2.75
C VAL A 60 6.03 5.04 2.64
N GLN A 61 5.63 5.74 3.70
CA GLN A 61 5.67 7.21 3.73
C GLN A 61 7.10 7.75 3.69
N GLN A 62 8.04 7.11 4.41
CA GLN A 62 9.45 7.51 4.39
C GLN A 62 10.09 7.27 3.02
N SER A 63 9.85 6.11 2.39
CA SER A 63 10.38 5.83 1.04
C SER A 63 9.82 6.81 0.00
N ASN A 64 8.51 7.03 0.01
CA ASN A 64 7.85 7.89 -0.98
C ASN A 64 8.16 9.38 -0.74
N GLY A 65 8.30 9.81 0.52
CA GLY A 65 8.67 11.18 0.86
C GLY A 65 10.10 11.53 0.41
N MET A 66 11.05 10.60 0.57
CA MET A 66 12.43 10.80 0.12
C MET A 66 12.49 10.98 -1.41
N SER A 67 11.85 10.09 -2.17
CA SER A 67 11.82 10.19 -3.64
C SER A 67 11.16 11.47 -4.15
N LYS A 68 10.07 11.93 -3.51
CA LYS A 68 9.40 13.17 -3.91
C LYS A 68 10.24 14.41 -3.62
N ASN A 69 10.98 14.42 -2.52
CA ASN A 69 11.86 15.55 -2.19
C ASN A 69 12.99 15.72 -3.22
N ASP A 70 13.55 14.63 -3.71
CA ASP A 70 14.59 14.67 -4.76
C ASP A 70 14.03 15.21 -6.08
N GLU A 71 12.82 14.82 -6.45
CA GLU A 71 12.14 15.33 -7.63
C GLU A 71 11.77 16.81 -7.49
N ILE A 72 11.28 17.23 -6.32
CA ILE A 72 11.01 18.64 -6.00
C ILE A 72 12.30 19.46 -6.12
N LYS A 73 13.44 18.95 -5.64
CA LYS A 73 14.72 19.64 -5.75
C LYS A 73 15.12 19.86 -7.21
N LYS A 74 15.06 18.82 -8.05
CA LYS A 74 15.35 18.92 -9.49
C LYS A 74 14.43 19.90 -10.21
N LEU A 75 13.14 19.91 -9.87
CA LEU A 75 12.18 20.85 -10.46
C LEU A 75 12.48 22.29 -10.07
N LYS A 76 12.87 22.54 -8.81
CA LYS A 76 13.25 23.89 -8.34
C LYS A 76 14.51 24.41 -9.04
N GLU A 77 15.55 23.59 -9.15
CA GLU A 77 16.79 23.95 -9.87
C GLU A 77 16.51 24.30 -11.34
N LYS A 78 15.61 23.53 -11.99
CA LYS A 78 15.20 23.81 -13.37
C LYS A 78 14.38 25.10 -13.52
N ILE A 79 13.56 25.45 -12.52
CA ILE A 79 12.81 26.72 -12.53
C ILE A 79 13.79 27.90 -12.41
N GLU A 80 14.76 27.81 -11.49
CA GLU A 80 15.79 28.84 -11.29
C GLU A 80 16.63 29.07 -12.56
N GLU A 81 17.06 28.00 -13.24
CA GLU A 81 17.78 28.09 -14.51
C GLU A 81 16.96 28.78 -15.62
N LEU A 82 15.67 28.47 -15.71
CA LEU A 82 14.76 29.07 -16.70
C LEU A 82 14.41 30.53 -16.39
N GLU A 83 14.36 30.91 -15.11
CA GLU A 83 14.19 32.30 -14.69
C GLU A 83 15.42 33.14 -15.07
N PHE A 84 16.63 32.61 -14.87
CA PHE A 84 17.88 33.29 -15.23
C PHE A 84 18.05 33.54 -16.74
N GLN A 85 17.47 32.72 -17.61
CA GLN A 85 17.53 32.91 -19.07
C GLN A 85 16.55 33.98 -19.60
N LYS A 86 15.63 34.48 -18.77
CA LYS A 86 14.66 35.52 -19.14
C LYS A 86 15.13 36.94 -18.84
N ASP A 87 16.19 37.10 -18.05
CA ASP A 87 16.90 38.36 -17.82
C ASP A 87 18.03 38.55 -18.86
#